data_AF-A0A918G8A6-F1
#
_entry.id   AF-A0A918G8A6-F1
#
_cell.length_a   1.000
_cell.length_b   1.000
_cell.length_c   1.000
_cell.angle_alpha   90.00
_cell.angle_beta   90.00
_cell.angle_gamma   90.00
#
_symmetry.space_group_name_H-M   'P 1'
#
loop_
_entity.id
_entity.type
_entity.pdbx_description
1 polymer ?
#
loop_
_entity_poly.entity_id
_entity_poly.type
_entity_poly.pdbx_seq_one_letter_code
_entity_poly.pdbx_strand_id
1 'polypeptide(L)'
;MAGYGVSQEEMAKAAVDVDNVNQQSQDSLNSLYNALTPLQDNWKGAASQAFATLLQRYQDDARKLHDALQGISEQLKESNAAYAQMEEEASSSLSNISNVLGG
;
A
#
# COMPACT_ATOMS: atom_id res chain seq x y z
N MET A 1 -21.49 -0.42 -23.27
CA MET A 1 -20.26 -1.22 -23.41
C MET A 1 -19.66 -1.33 -22.03
N ALA A 2 -19.73 -2.50 -21.42
CA ALA A 2 -19.09 -2.78 -20.14
C ALA A 2 -17.60 -3.03 -20.42
N GLY A 3 -16.71 -2.17 -19.95
CA GLY A 3 -15.30 -2.34 -20.28
C GLY A 3 -14.35 -1.25 -19.80
N TYR A 4 -14.39 -0.87 -18.53
CA TYR A 4 -13.26 -0.30 -17.78
C TYR A 4 -13.52 -0.64 -16.30
N GLY A 5 -13.11 -1.85 -15.88
CA GLY A 5 -13.59 -2.51 -14.66
C GLY A 5 -13.18 -1.89 -13.33
N VAL A 6 -12.42 -0.80 -13.33
CA VAL A 6 -12.15 0.04 -12.16
C VAL A 6 -12.07 1.47 -12.67
N SER A 7 -12.90 2.38 -12.14
CA SER A 7 -12.76 3.81 -12.45
C SER A 7 -11.43 4.33 -11.89
N GLN A 8 -10.81 5.29 -12.58
CA GLN A 8 -9.57 5.93 -12.11
C GLN A 8 -9.69 6.42 -10.66
N GLU A 9 -10.88 6.94 -10.30
CA GLU A 9 -11.23 7.33 -8.94
C GLU A 9 -11.25 6.16 -7.95
N GLU A 10 -11.77 5.00 -8.32
CA GLU A 10 -11.76 3.80 -7.48
C GLU A 10 -10.34 3.28 -7.24
N MET A 11 -9.45 3.32 -8.25
CA MET A 11 -8.03 2.94 -8.06
C MET A 11 -7.30 3.94 -7.16
N ALA A 12 -7.51 5.24 -7.37
CA ALA A 12 -6.92 6.28 -6.53
C ALA A 12 -7.41 6.16 -5.08
N LYS A 13 -8.71 5.89 -4.89
CA LYS A 13 -9.30 5.64 -3.57
C LYS A 13 -8.73 4.38 -2.93
N ALA A 14 -8.62 3.29 -3.67
CA ALA A 14 -8.01 2.06 -3.17
C ALA A 14 -6.56 2.26 -2.73
N ALA A 15 -5.77 3.06 -3.48
CA ALA A 15 -4.40 3.39 -3.08
C ALA A 15 -4.36 4.19 -1.76
N VAL A 16 -5.25 5.17 -1.60
CA VAL A 16 -5.39 5.94 -0.34
C VAL A 16 -5.84 5.04 0.81
N ASP A 17 -6.78 4.13 0.57
CA ASP A 17 -7.26 3.20 1.59
C ASP A 17 -6.14 2.23 2.02
N VAL A 18 -5.32 1.75 1.08
CA VAL A 18 -4.13 0.92 1.38
C VAL A 18 -3.11 1.70 2.21
N ASP A 19 -2.82 2.97 1.85
CA ASP A 19 -1.92 3.82 2.62
C ASP A 19 -2.45 4.04 4.05
N ASN A 20 -3.75 4.28 4.20
CA ASN A 20 -4.40 4.44 5.51
C ASN A 20 -4.33 3.17 6.37
N VAL A 21 -4.57 2.00 5.78
CA VAL A 21 -4.46 0.70 6.48
C VAL A 21 -3.02 0.42 6.88
N ASN A 22 -2.05 0.79 6.05
CA ASN A 22 -0.63 0.68 6.37
C ASN A 22 -0.26 1.55 7.57
N GLN A 23 -0.73 2.80 7.61
CA GLN A 23 -0.53 3.71 8.73
C GLN A 23 -1.14 3.16 10.03
N GLN A 24 -2.41 2.72 9.99
CA GLN A 24 -3.08 2.15 11.16
C GLN A 24 -2.41 0.85 11.66
N SER A 25 -1.91 0.03 10.74
CA SER A 25 -1.18 -1.18 11.09
C SER A 25 0.13 -0.82 11.79
N GLN A 26 0.88 0.15 11.29
CA GLN A 26 2.10 0.65 11.95
C GLN A 26 1.83 1.22 13.34
N ASP A 27 0.77 2.01 13.50
CA ASP A 27 0.40 2.57 14.80
C ASP A 27 0.04 1.48 15.81
N SER A 28 -0.72 0.47 15.37
CA SER A 28 -1.08 -0.68 16.19
C SER A 28 0.16 -1.49 16.58
N LEU A 29 1.09 -1.68 15.63
CA LEU A 29 2.32 -2.41 15.87
C LEU A 29 3.26 -1.67 16.84
N ASN A 30 3.36 -0.35 16.71
CA ASN A 30 4.12 0.51 17.62
C ASN A 30 3.50 0.54 19.02
N SER A 31 2.17 0.58 19.11
CA SER A 31 1.47 0.52 20.39
C SER A 31 1.75 -0.79 21.14
N LEU A 32 1.70 -1.93 20.43
CA LEU A 32 2.05 -3.22 21.00
C LEU A 32 3.53 -3.26 21.43
N TYR A 33 4.45 -2.75 20.62
CA TYR A 33 5.86 -2.65 20.97
C TYR A 33 6.09 -1.82 22.25
N ASN A 34 5.44 -0.67 22.35
CA ASN A 34 5.52 0.21 23.51
C ASN A 34 4.93 -0.43 24.78
N ALA A 35 3.88 -1.25 24.64
CA ALA A 35 3.31 -2.01 25.76
C ALA A 35 4.21 -3.18 26.18
N LEU A 36 4.97 -3.76 25.24
CA LEU A 36 5.86 -4.89 25.46
C LEU A 36 7.22 -4.50 26.05
N THR A 37 7.74 -3.32 25.71
CA THR A 37 9.07 -2.84 26.17
C THR A 37 9.22 -2.83 27.70
N PRO A 38 8.26 -2.36 28.51
CA PRO A 38 8.39 -2.35 29.97
C PRO A 38 8.36 -3.75 30.60
N LEU A 39 7.74 -4.73 29.93
CA LEU A 39 7.68 -6.11 30.41
C LEU A 39 9.02 -6.82 30.28
N GLN A 40 9.88 -6.35 29.37
CA GLN A 40 11.23 -6.88 29.16
C GLN A 40 12.10 -6.78 30.42
N ASP A 41 11.99 -5.67 31.16
CA ASP A 41 12.75 -5.45 32.40
C ASP A 41 12.35 -6.43 33.52
N ASN A 42 11.13 -6.95 33.44
CA ASN A 42 10.56 -7.84 34.44
C ASN A 42 10.88 -9.32 34.18
N TRP A 43 11.28 -9.69 32.95
CA TRP A 43 11.59 -11.07 32.57
C TRP A 43 13.10 -11.30 32.60
N LYS A 44 13.62 -11.80 33.73
CA LYS A 44 15.04 -12.14 33.89
C LYS A 44 15.33 -13.60 33.52
N GLY A 45 16.51 -13.86 32.96
CA GLY A 45 16.99 -15.20 32.63
C GLY A 45 16.49 -15.74 31.28
N ALA A 46 16.22 -17.04 31.18
CA ALA A 46 15.87 -17.70 29.92
C ALA A 46 14.60 -17.13 29.23
N ALA A 47 13.67 -16.57 30.00
CA ALA A 47 12.49 -15.89 29.47
C ALA A 47 12.83 -14.60 28.71
N SER A 48 13.91 -13.91 29.09
CA SER A 48 14.39 -12.70 28.41
C SER A 48 14.84 -13.01 26.98
N GLN A 49 15.55 -14.14 26.79
CA GLN A 49 16.08 -14.53 25.49
C GLN A 49 14.98 -15.00 24.52
N ALA A 50 13.99 -15.74 25.04
CA ALA A 50 12.81 -16.11 24.27
C ALA A 50 12.01 -14.87 23.83
N PHE A 51 11.87 -13.89 24.74
CA PHE A 51 11.20 -12.63 24.43
C PHE A 51 11.96 -11.77 23.43
N ALA A 52 13.28 -11.63 23.57
CA ALA A 52 14.10 -10.91 22.60
C ALA A 52 13.97 -11.52 21.20
N THR A 53 13.94 -12.86 21.11
CA THR A 53 13.72 -13.57 19.84
C THR A 53 12.33 -13.30 19.26
N LEU A 54 11.29 -13.33 20.12
CA LEU A 54 9.92 -13.02 19.72
C LEU A 54 9.81 -11.57 19.22
N LEU A 55 10.43 -10.62 19.92
CA LEU A 55 10.42 -9.21 19.59
C LEU A 55 11.15 -8.92 18.27
N GLN A 56 12.27 -9.60 18.02
CA GLN A 56 12.98 -9.52 16.73
C GLN A 56 12.09 -10.04 15.60
N ARG A 57 11.50 -11.23 15.77
CA ARG A 57 10.60 -11.80 14.76
C ARG A 57 9.38 -10.92 14.49
N TYR A 58 8.83 -10.34 15.55
CA TYR A 58 7.75 -9.37 15.46
C TYR A 58 8.14 -8.13 14.63
N GLN A 59 9.32 -7.56 14.88
CA GLN A 59 9.83 -6.44 14.08
C GLN A 59 10.09 -6.83 12.62
N ASP A 60 10.57 -8.05 12.38
CA ASP A 60 10.76 -8.57 11.01
C ASP A 60 9.43 -8.71 10.26
N ASP A 61 8.41 -9.26 10.92
CA ASP A 61 7.09 -9.46 10.32
C ASP A 61 6.37 -8.11 10.12
N ALA A 62 6.54 -7.15 11.04
CA ALA A 62 6.08 -5.77 10.88
C ALA A 62 6.68 -5.09 9.64
N ARG A 63 7.99 -5.23 9.43
CA ARG A 63 8.67 -4.68 8.24
C ARG A 63 8.17 -5.31 6.95
N LYS A 64 8.05 -6.64 6.91
CA LYS A 64 7.50 -7.33 5.73
C LYS A 64 6.09 -6.87 5.39
N LEU A 65 5.24 -6.67 6.40
CA LEU A 65 3.89 -6.15 6.21
C LEU A 65 3.92 -4.75 5.60
N HIS A 66 4.78 -3.87 6.13
CA HIS A 66 4.96 -2.53 5.60
C HIS A 66 5.42 -2.54 4.14
N ASP A 67 6.47 -3.30 3.83
CA ASP A 67 7.03 -3.40 2.48
C ASP A 67 6.00 -3.94 1.48
N ALA A 68 5.20 -4.94 1.88
CA ALA A 68 4.14 -5.48 1.05
C ALA A 68 3.02 -4.46 0.78
N LEU A 69 2.58 -3.73 1.81
CA LEU A 69 1.55 -2.69 1.67
C LEU A 69 2.03 -1.51 0.83
N GLN A 70 3.29 -1.10 1.00
CA GLN A 70 3.92 -0.08 0.17
C GLN A 70 4.00 -0.53 -1.29
N GLY A 71 4.43 -1.76 -1.55
CA GLY A 71 4.48 -2.31 -2.90
C GLY A 71 3.10 -2.36 -3.57
N ILE A 72 2.04 -2.70 -2.82
CA ILE A 72 0.66 -2.66 -3.32
C ILE A 72 0.24 -1.21 -3.66
N SER A 73 0.54 -0.25 -2.79
CA SER A 73 0.24 1.17 -3.02
C SER A 73 0.95 1.71 -4.25
N GLU A 74 2.23 1.39 -4.42
CA GLU A 74 3.03 1.77 -5.60
C GLU A 74 2.46 1.13 -6.88
N GLN A 75 2.12 -0.17 -6.84
CA GLN A 75 1.55 -0.86 -7.99
C GLN A 75 0.19 -0.29 -8.41
N LEU A 76 -0.63 0.11 -7.44
CA LEU A 76 -1.92 0.78 -7.69
C LEU A 76 -1.71 2.16 -8.31
N LYS A 77 -0.74 2.94 -7.80
CA LYS A 77 -0.39 4.26 -8.35
C LYS A 77 0.17 4.16 -9.76
N GLU A 78 1.05 3.18 -10.03
CA GLU A 78 1.59 2.91 -11.36
C GLU A 78 0.48 2.51 -12.34
N SER A 79 -0.40 1.60 -11.93
CA SER A 79 -1.55 1.19 -12.75
C SER A 79 -2.43 2.39 -13.08
N ASN A 80 -2.71 3.25 -12.10
CA ASN A 80 -3.50 4.46 -12.30
C ASN A 80 -2.86 5.42 -13.31
N ALA A 81 -1.54 5.61 -13.26
CA ALA A 81 -0.81 6.44 -14.22
C ALA A 81 -0.84 5.83 -15.63
N ALA A 82 -0.67 4.51 -15.76
CA ALA A 82 -0.75 3.82 -17.04
C ALA A 82 -2.15 3.95 -17.68
N TYR A 83 -3.21 3.80 -16.88
CA TYR A 83 -4.59 4.01 -17.36
C TYR A 83 -4.83 5.45 -17.83
N ALA A 84 -4.37 6.45 -17.07
CA ALA A 84 -4.50 7.85 -17.45
C ALA A 84 -3.80 8.16 -18.78
N GLN A 85 -2.60 7.62 -18.98
CA GLN A 85 -1.85 7.80 -20.22
C GLN A 85 -2.57 7.15 -21.43
N MET A 86 -3.11 5.93 -21.26
CA MET A 86 -3.87 5.26 -22.32
C MET A 86 -5.12 6.05 -22.72
N GLU A 87 -5.80 6.67 -21.76
CA GLU A 87 -7.00 7.49 -22.04
C GLU A 87 -6.64 8.78 -22.79
N GLU A 88 -5.54 9.43 -22.44
CA GLU A 88 -5.04 10.63 -23.11
C GLU A 88 -4.59 10.35 -24.56
N GLU A 89 -3.92 9.22 -24.78
CA GLU A 89 -3.55 8.73 -26.13
C GLU A 89 -4.78 8.40 -26.98
N ALA A 90 -5.77 7.71 -26.41
CA ALA A 90 -7.01 7.38 -27.09
C ALA A 90 -7.81 8.63 -27.48
N SER A 91 -7.93 9.61 -26.57
CA SER A 91 -8.60 10.89 -26.80
C SER A 91 -7.90 11.71 -27.90
N SER A 92 -6.58 11.76 -27.88
CA SER A 92 -5.77 12.43 -28.90
C SER A 92 -5.93 11.79 -30.28
N SER A 93 -5.93 10.45 -30.34
CA SER A 93 -6.18 9.71 -31.58
C SER A 93 -7.60 9.96 -32.12
N LEU A 94 -8.60 10.00 -31.25
CA LEU A 94 -9.99 10.25 -31.65
C LEU A 94 -10.16 11.66 -32.20
N SER A 95 -9.53 12.65 -31.57
CA SER A 95 -9.52 14.05 -32.01
C SER A 95 -8.87 14.21 -33.39
N ASN A 96 -7.76 13.50 -33.64
CA ASN A 96 -7.12 13.48 -34.95
C ASN A 96 -8.01 12.85 -36.04
N ILE A 97 -8.68 11.74 -35.74
CA ILE A 97 -9.62 11.10 -36.69
C ILE A 97 -10.82 12.02 -36.97
N SER A 98 -11.37 12.65 -35.94
CA SER A 98 -12.46 13.63 -36.07
C SER A 98 -12.07 14.80 -36.98
N ASN A 99 -10.86 15.35 -36.82
CA ASN A 99 -10.37 16.42 -37.68
C ASN A 99 -10.15 15.98 -39.14
N VAL A 100 -9.76 14.72 -39.37
CA VAL A 100 -9.54 14.18 -40.72
C VAL A 100 -10.85 13.84 -41.43
N LEU A 101 -11.89 13.45 -40.70
CA LEU A 101 -13.20 13.08 -41.26
C LEU A 101 -14.18 14.26 -41.36
N GLY A 102 -13.98 15.32 -40.58
CA GLY A 102 -14.80 16.53 -40.56
C GLY A 102 -14.23 17.71 -41.36
N GLY A 103 -13.07 17.54 -42.01
CA GLY A 103 -12.42 18.51 -42.89
C GLY A 103 -12.61 18.22 -44.37
#